data_AF-A0A068TE27-F1
#
_entry.id   AF-A0A068TE27-F1
#
_cell.length_a   1.000
_cell.length_b   1.000
_cell.length_c   1.000
_cell.angle_alpha   90.00
_cell.angle_beta   90.00
_cell.angle_gamma   90.00
#
_symmetry.space_group_name_H-M   'P 1'
#
loop_
_entity.id
_entity.type
_entity.pdbx_description
1 polymer ?
#
loop_
_entity_poly.entity_id
_entity_poly.type
_entity_poly.pdbx_seq_one_letter_code
_entity_poly.pdbx_strand_id
1 'polypeptide(L)'
;MKRILLALILVVATSAASSALAGGLTMVPEGNRHAEQPKVPGASVRRTRAGRTTFDDKYEKIRDLLASDKKLIAKIKSTAVDYGIDPIHMIGAIVGEHTYNVDAYDRLQTYYVKAAAYAGNSFRFGYGDETIQQFLDRPEFGKCDDFADSYKLWTCREGVWEKSFRGRSVGGTAFPDNRFSAVFFQPFYAGQTFGLGQVNPLTALMLSDMVARNSGYPKLDENKAAAVYDAIMDPDKSLAYMAANIRRSIDDYKSIAGMDISRNPGITATLYNTGGSAQRAAALAARGGLPEENYYGWLVNDKLAELKSLL
;
A
#
# COMPACT_ATOMS: atom_id res chain seq x y z
N MET A 1 -64.67 -54.00 4.37
CA MET A 1 -64.67 -53.43 3.00
C MET A 1 -64.00 -52.07 3.06
N LYS A 2 -62.93 -51.89 2.26
CA LYS A 2 -62.37 -50.65 1.65
C LYS A 2 -62.39 -49.34 2.49
N ARG A 3 -61.36 -48.50 2.57
CA ARG A 3 -60.03 -48.38 1.97
C ARG A 3 -59.51 -47.02 2.53
N ILE A 4 -58.28 -47.00 3.05
CA ILE A 4 -57.25 -45.95 2.84
C ILE A 4 -57.46 -44.55 3.48
N LEU A 5 -56.48 -44.12 4.30
CA LEU A 5 -55.59 -42.94 4.15
C LEU A 5 -55.11 -42.47 5.54
N LEU A 6 -53.92 -42.88 5.99
CA LEU A 6 -52.68 -42.07 5.95
C LEU A 6 -52.78 -40.71 6.67
N ALA A 7 -52.52 -40.74 7.98
CA ALA A 7 -52.23 -39.63 8.90
C ALA A 7 -51.46 -40.31 10.06
N LEU A 8 -50.26 -39.98 10.51
CA LEU A 8 -49.47 -38.77 10.66
C LEU A 8 -48.01 -39.27 10.68
N ILE A 9 -47.08 -38.60 9.99
CA ILE A 9 -45.69 -38.32 10.41
C ILE A 9 -45.16 -37.43 9.29
N LEU A 10 -45.38 -36.13 9.42
CA LEU A 10 -44.66 -35.14 8.65
C LEU A 10 -43.67 -34.51 9.62
N VAL A 11 -42.45 -35.06 9.64
CA VAL A 11 -41.31 -34.42 10.27
C VAL A 11 -41.10 -33.09 9.54
N VAL A 12 -41.37 -32.01 10.25
CA VAL A 12 -41.05 -30.64 9.84
C VAL A 12 -39.52 -30.53 9.83
N ALA A 13 -38.92 -30.89 8.69
CA ALA A 13 -37.56 -30.48 8.38
C ALA A 13 -37.66 -29.04 7.84
N THR A 14 -37.64 -28.06 8.75
CA THR A 14 -37.32 -26.68 8.40
C THR A 14 -35.87 -26.64 7.93
N SER A 15 -35.67 -26.89 6.63
CA SER A 15 -34.52 -26.38 5.91
C SER A 15 -34.63 -24.85 5.93
N ALA A 16 -34.10 -24.24 7.00
CA ALA A 16 -33.66 -22.86 6.95
C ALA A 16 -32.54 -22.83 5.89
N ALA A 17 -32.94 -22.62 4.64
CA ALA A 17 -32.03 -22.19 3.61
C ALA A 17 -31.37 -20.93 4.17
N SER A 18 -30.10 -21.06 4.55
CA SER A 18 -29.25 -19.91 4.77
C SER A 18 -29.24 -19.17 3.45
N SER A 19 -30.05 -18.11 3.34
CA SER A 19 -29.92 -17.11 2.32
C SER A 19 -28.53 -16.53 2.49
N ALA A 20 -27.54 -17.12 1.82
CA ALA A 20 -26.30 -16.43 1.54
C ALA A 20 -26.73 -15.15 0.84
N LEU A 21 -26.65 -14.03 1.55
CA LEU A 21 -26.70 -12.72 0.94
C LEU A 21 -25.55 -12.70 -0.06
N ALA A 22 -25.86 -12.97 -1.33
CA ALA A 22 -25.05 -12.54 -2.45
C ALA A 22 -25.15 -11.01 -2.48
N GLY A 23 -24.54 -10.36 -1.50
CA GLY A 23 -24.34 -8.92 -1.49
C GLY A 23 -23.42 -8.62 -2.66
N GLY A 24 -23.97 -7.99 -3.69
CA GLY A 24 -23.16 -7.42 -4.77
C GLY A 24 -22.11 -6.49 -4.18
N LEU A 25 -20.99 -6.33 -4.89
CA LEU A 25 -19.94 -5.42 -4.48
C LEU A 25 -20.51 -4.01 -4.29
N THR A 26 -20.25 -3.42 -3.14
CA THR A 26 -20.65 -2.03 -2.87
C THR A 26 -19.65 -1.12 -3.56
N MET A 27 -20.10 -0.41 -4.59
CA MET A 27 -19.31 0.62 -5.24
C MET A 27 -19.13 1.80 -4.29
N VAL A 28 -17.88 2.19 -4.02
CA VAL A 28 -17.59 3.39 -3.23
C VAL A 28 -17.62 4.60 -4.17
N PRO A 29 -18.55 5.56 -4.00
CA PRO A 29 -18.68 6.68 -4.91
C PRO A 29 -17.51 7.66 -4.74
N GLU A 30 -17.21 8.41 -5.81
CA GLU A 30 -16.25 9.52 -5.83
C GLU A 30 -16.51 10.54 -4.71
N GLY A 31 -15.49 11.33 -4.39
CA GLY A 31 -15.57 12.44 -3.46
C GLY A 31 -15.41 12.05 -1.99
N ASN A 32 -15.47 13.08 -1.14
CA ASN A 32 -15.19 12.98 0.28
C ASN A 32 -16.37 12.44 1.09
N ARG A 33 -16.05 11.78 2.20
CA ARG A 33 -16.98 11.43 3.28
C ARG A 33 -16.97 12.48 4.38
N HIS A 34 -15.88 13.23 4.51
CA HIS A 34 -15.80 14.39 5.42
C HIS A 34 -16.02 15.71 4.68
N ALA A 35 -16.84 16.59 5.25
CA ALA A 35 -17.10 17.93 4.68
C ALA A 35 -15.84 18.82 4.71
N GLU A 36 -15.00 18.64 5.73
CA GLU A 36 -13.75 19.36 5.92
C GLU A 36 -12.58 18.38 5.94
N GLN A 37 -11.39 18.89 5.60
CA GLN A 37 -10.19 18.08 5.58
C GLN A 37 -9.86 17.54 6.98
N PRO A 38 -9.64 16.22 7.14
CA PRO A 38 -9.12 15.66 8.37
C PRO A 38 -7.80 16.31 8.80
N LYS A 39 -7.53 16.35 10.11
CA LYS A 39 -6.35 17.03 10.66
C LYS A 39 -5.04 16.50 10.07
N VAL A 40 -4.23 17.41 9.53
CA VAL A 40 -2.87 17.11 9.08
C VAL A 40 -1.94 16.91 10.29
N PRO A 41 -1.15 15.81 10.36
CA PRO A 41 -0.23 15.55 11.45
C PRO A 41 0.82 16.65 11.64
N GLY A 42 1.16 16.94 12.91
CA GLY A 42 2.11 18.00 13.25
C GLY A 42 3.52 17.80 12.68
N ALA A 43 3.93 16.56 12.41
CA ALA A 43 5.20 16.28 11.75
C ALA A 43 5.23 16.82 10.31
N SER A 44 4.15 16.67 9.55
CA SER A 44 4.02 17.18 8.19
C SER A 44 4.02 18.72 8.18
N VAL A 45 3.32 19.34 9.14
CA VAL A 45 3.32 20.80 9.33
C VAL A 45 4.73 21.32 9.63
N ARG A 46 5.45 20.67 10.56
CA ARG A 46 6.83 21.04 10.91
C ARG A 46 7.79 20.91 9.73
N ARG A 47 7.72 19.83 8.95
CA ARG A 47 8.57 19.65 7.75
C ARG A 47 8.32 20.74 6.71
N THR A 48 7.05 21.04 6.46
CA THR A 48 6.63 22.07 5.49
C THR A 48 7.13 23.46 5.91
N ARG A 49 7.00 23.81 7.20
CA ARG A 49 7.58 25.05 7.75
C ARG A 49 9.11 25.08 7.67
N ALA A 50 9.79 23.97 7.95
CA ALA A 50 11.25 23.88 7.85
C ALA A 50 11.75 24.07 6.41
N GLY A 51 10.97 23.62 5.42
CA GLY A 51 11.20 23.87 3.99
C GLY A 51 10.80 25.27 3.52
N ARG A 52 10.33 26.14 4.41
CA ARG A 52 9.87 27.52 4.10
C ARG A 52 8.84 27.57 2.96
N THR A 53 7.90 26.64 2.96
CA THR A 53 6.85 26.52 1.95
C THR A 53 5.49 26.25 2.63
N THR A 54 4.39 26.26 1.88
CA THR A 54 3.05 25.89 2.33
C THR A 54 2.56 24.61 1.65
N PHE A 55 1.46 24.01 2.13
CA PHE A 55 0.88 22.86 1.44
C PHE A 55 0.32 23.24 0.06
N ASP A 56 -0.22 24.45 -0.09
CA ASP A 56 -0.74 24.94 -1.35
C ASP A 56 0.38 25.12 -2.38
N ASP A 57 1.50 25.76 -1.99
CA ASP A 57 2.68 25.88 -2.87
C ASP A 57 3.19 24.51 -3.32
N LYS A 58 3.23 23.54 -2.40
CA LYS A 58 3.67 22.17 -2.71
C LYS A 58 2.71 21.45 -3.65
N TYR A 59 1.41 21.64 -3.47
CA TYR A 59 0.36 21.13 -4.36
C TYR A 59 0.51 21.72 -5.77
N GLU A 60 0.61 23.04 -5.89
CA GLU A 60 0.78 23.72 -7.17
C GLU A 60 2.05 23.24 -7.88
N LYS A 61 3.17 23.12 -7.15
CA LYS A 61 4.45 22.64 -7.70
C LYS A 61 4.35 21.24 -8.30
N ILE A 62 3.73 20.27 -7.59
CA ILE A 62 3.59 18.91 -8.14
C ILE A 62 2.58 18.86 -9.28
N ARG A 63 1.48 19.61 -9.18
CA ARG A 63 0.49 19.73 -10.26
C ARG A 63 1.14 20.27 -11.54
N ASP A 64 1.93 21.33 -11.44
CA ASP A 64 2.55 21.99 -12.60
C ASP A 64 3.65 21.12 -13.22
N LEU A 65 4.40 20.37 -12.41
CA LEU A 65 5.32 19.34 -12.89
C LEU A 65 4.58 18.29 -13.72
N LEU A 66 3.47 17.74 -13.19
CA LEU A 66 2.67 16.74 -13.91
C LEU A 66 2.03 17.33 -15.18
N ALA A 67 1.56 18.57 -15.13
CA ALA A 67 0.96 19.25 -16.27
C ALA A 67 1.96 19.49 -17.40
N SER A 68 3.21 19.81 -17.07
CA SER A 68 4.28 20.12 -18.02
C SER A 68 5.00 18.88 -18.56
N ASP A 69 5.16 17.81 -17.77
CA ASP A 69 5.84 16.60 -18.19
C ASP A 69 4.91 15.59 -18.87
N LYS A 70 4.68 15.81 -20.17
CA LYS A 70 3.86 14.91 -21.00
C LYS A 70 4.43 13.49 -21.13
N LYS A 71 5.74 13.31 -21.00
CA LYS A 71 6.36 11.98 -21.05
C LYS A 71 6.05 11.19 -19.78
N LEU A 72 6.13 11.84 -18.62
CA LEU A 72 5.74 11.26 -17.35
C LEU A 72 4.25 10.89 -17.34
N ILE A 73 3.37 11.78 -17.79
CA ILE A 73 1.93 11.46 -17.91
C ILE A 73 1.69 10.25 -18.83
N ALA A 74 2.37 10.18 -19.98
CA ALA A 74 2.25 9.03 -20.88
C ALA A 74 2.70 7.72 -20.20
N LYS A 75 3.80 7.75 -19.44
CA LYS A 75 4.26 6.59 -18.65
C LYS A 75 3.24 6.20 -17.59
N ILE A 76 2.72 7.16 -16.82
CA ILE A 76 1.69 6.92 -15.79
C ILE A 76 0.46 6.23 -16.42
N LYS A 77 -0.04 6.73 -17.56
CA LYS A 77 -1.16 6.11 -18.27
C LYS A 77 -0.87 4.69 -18.73
N SER A 78 0.29 4.48 -19.35
CA SER A 78 0.70 3.15 -19.82
C SER A 78 0.78 2.16 -18.65
N THR A 79 1.47 2.55 -17.57
CA THR A 79 1.60 1.71 -16.39
C THR A 79 0.25 1.46 -15.73
N ALA A 80 -0.63 2.46 -15.61
CA ALA A 80 -1.97 2.25 -15.05
C ALA A 80 -2.78 1.20 -15.82
N VAL A 81 -2.67 1.20 -17.15
CA VAL A 81 -3.29 0.19 -18.03
C VAL A 81 -2.74 -1.21 -17.75
N ASP A 82 -1.41 -1.36 -17.65
CA ASP A 82 -0.76 -2.66 -17.38
C ASP A 82 -1.22 -3.30 -16.06
N TYR A 83 -1.68 -2.49 -15.10
CA TYR A 83 -2.17 -2.94 -13.80
C TYR A 83 -3.71 -2.90 -13.68
N GLY A 84 -4.42 -2.52 -14.74
CA GLY A 84 -5.89 -2.48 -14.74
C GLY A 84 -6.46 -1.51 -13.71
N ILE A 85 -5.88 -0.30 -13.61
CA ILE A 85 -6.36 0.79 -12.76
C ILE A 85 -6.54 2.07 -13.59
N ASP A 86 -7.44 2.96 -13.16
CA ASP A 86 -7.52 4.30 -13.75
C ASP A 86 -6.26 5.11 -13.36
N PRO A 87 -5.56 5.76 -14.31
CA PRO A 87 -4.36 6.55 -14.02
C PRO A 87 -4.58 7.68 -12.99
N ILE A 88 -5.83 8.12 -12.75
CA ILE A 88 -6.14 9.10 -11.70
C ILE A 88 -5.72 8.62 -10.30
N HIS A 89 -5.72 7.30 -10.04
CA HIS A 89 -5.26 6.77 -8.76
C HIS A 89 -3.76 6.98 -8.57
N MET A 90 -2.97 6.88 -9.65
CA MET A 90 -1.54 7.16 -9.60
C MET A 90 -1.29 8.66 -9.43
N ILE A 91 -2.00 9.51 -10.18
CA ILE A 91 -1.92 10.97 -10.01
C ILE A 91 -2.25 11.37 -8.57
N GLY A 92 -3.34 10.84 -8.00
CA GLY A 92 -3.75 11.11 -6.63
C GLY A 92 -2.71 10.69 -5.59
N ALA A 93 -2.11 9.52 -5.74
CA ALA A 93 -1.04 9.06 -4.85
C ALA A 93 0.22 9.95 -4.93
N ILE A 94 0.65 10.35 -6.13
CA ILE A 94 1.78 11.29 -6.31
C ILE A 94 1.46 12.63 -5.66
N VAL A 95 0.34 13.23 -6.03
CA VAL A 95 -0.06 14.56 -5.53
C VAL A 95 -0.17 14.56 -4.01
N GLY A 96 -0.86 13.58 -3.43
CA GLY A 96 -0.96 13.45 -1.98
C GLY A 96 0.41 13.41 -1.30
N GLU A 97 1.28 12.48 -1.70
CA GLU A 97 2.60 12.31 -1.10
C GLU A 97 3.46 13.58 -1.20
N HIS A 98 3.48 14.23 -2.36
CA HIS A 98 4.30 15.43 -2.59
C HIS A 98 3.66 16.71 -2.00
N THR A 99 2.36 16.73 -1.73
CA THR A 99 1.76 17.85 -0.98
C THR A 99 2.14 17.78 0.50
N TYR A 100 1.95 16.65 1.19
CA TYR A 100 2.08 16.63 2.65
C TYR A 100 3.36 16.01 3.21
N ASN A 101 4.13 15.25 2.41
CA ASN A 101 5.26 14.48 2.92
C ASN A 101 6.60 14.95 2.37
N VAL A 102 6.75 14.94 1.04
CA VAL A 102 8.03 15.16 0.32
C VAL A 102 7.90 16.39 -0.60
N ASP A 103 9.01 17.00 -1.03
CA ASP A 103 9.01 18.00 -2.12
C ASP A 103 9.52 17.34 -3.41
N ALA A 104 8.80 17.54 -4.52
CA ALA A 104 9.00 16.89 -5.81
C ALA A 104 10.37 17.19 -6.46
N TYR A 105 10.94 18.38 -6.26
CA TYR A 105 12.17 18.81 -6.95
C TYR A 105 13.45 18.57 -6.13
N ASP A 106 13.37 18.49 -4.80
CA ASP A 106 14.54 18.55 -3.92
C ASP A 106 15.44 17.29 -3.93
N ARG A 107 15.12 16.24 -4.70
CA ARG A 107 15.65 14.91 -4.38
C ARG A 107 16.23 14.05 -5.47
N LEU A 108 16.24 14.42 -6.76
CA LEU A 108 17.02 13.63 -7.73
C LEU A 108 18.49 13.54 -7.30
N GLN A 109 19.10 14.65 -6.88
CA GLN A 109 20.47 14.66 -6.32
C GLN A 109 20.60 13.86 -5.01
N THR A 110 19.63 13.99 -4.09
CA THR A 110 19.61 13.22 -2.83
C THR A 110 19.47 11.71 -3.10
N TYR A 111 18.75 11.31 -4.15
CA TYR A 111 18.59 9.91 -4.52
C TYR A 111 19.89 9.32 -5.04
N TYR A 112 20.66 10.04 -5.85
CA TYR A 112 21.99 9.57 -6.28
C TYR A 112 22.96 9.41 -5.12
N VAL A 113 22.99 10.35 -4.16
CA VAL A 113 23.83 10.25 -2.96
C VAL A 113 23.43 9.02 -2.13
N LYS A 114 22.13 8.76 -1.99
CA LYS A 114 21.64 7.57 -1.29
C LYS A 114 21.98 6.29 -2.06
N ALA A 115 21.75 6.25 -3.36
CA ALA A 115 22.08 5.11 -4.21
C ALA A 115 23.57 4.73 -4.08
N ALA A 116 24.46 5.72 -4.01
CA ALA A 116 25.88 5.49 -3.75
C ALA A 116 26.15 4.83 -2.39
N ALA A 117 25.44 5.24 -1.33
CA ALA A 117 25.53 4.59 -0.01
C ALA A 117 25.03 3.13 -0.04
N TYR A 118 24.11 2.80 -0.94
CA TYR A 118 23.57 1.44 -1.12
C TYR A 118 24.38 0.56 -2.10
N ALA A 119 25.41 1.11 -2.77
CA ALA A 119 26.26 0.38 -3.70
C ALA A 119 27.49 -0.31 -3.04
N GLY A 120 27.67 -0.16 -1.72
CA GLY A 120 28.81 -0.72 -0.98
C GLY A 120 28.63 -2.19 -0.57
N ASN A 121 29.75 -2.93 -0.43
CA ASN A 121 29.79 -4.37 -0.13
C ASN A 121 29.23 -4.80 1.24
N SER A 122 28.88 -3.87 2.13
CA SER A 122 28.29 -4.16 3.45
C SER A 122 26.77 -4.00 3.49
N PHE A 123 26.14 -3.64 2.36
CA PHE A 123 24.73 -3.33 2.32
C PHE A 123 23.85 -4.58 2.36
N ARG A 124 23.09 -4.74 3.45
CA ARG A 124 22.17 -5.85 3.70
C ARG A 124 20.92 -5.39 4.46
N PHE A 125 19.84 -6.16 4.34
CA PHE A 125 18.70 -6.05 5.25
C PHE A 125 18.96 -6.82 6.55
N GLY A 126 18.51 -6.28 7.67
CA GLY A 126 18.79 -6.82 8.99
C GLY A 126 18.64 -5.82 10.13
N TYR A 127 18.80 -6.31 11.36
CA TYR A 127 18.77 -5.51 12.59
C TYR A 127 19.97 -5.88 13.47
N GLY A 128 20.79 -4.88 13.83
CA GLY A 128 22.09 -5.13 14.46
C GLY A 128 22.94 -6.04 13.56
N ASP A 129 23.53 -7.09 14.13
CA ASP A 129 24.35 -8.06 13.39
C ASP A 129 23.53 -9.19 12.73
N GLU A 130 22.23 -9.28 13.01
CA GLU A 130 21.34 -10.30 12.44
C GLU A 130 20.87 -9.88 11.04
N THR A 131 21.02 -10.78 10.05
CA THR A 131 20.48 -10.59 8.70
C THR A 131 18.98 -10.85 8.64
N ILE A 132 18.30 -10.33 7.62
CA ILE A 132 16.88 -10.61 7.42
C ILE A 132 16.61 -12.13 7.29
N GLN A 133 17.47 -12.88 6.60
CA GLN A 133 17.32 -14.32 6.47
C GLN A 133 17.38 -15.02 7.81
N GLN A 134 18.43 -14.75 8.60
CA GLN A 134 18.60 -15.35 9.92
C GLN A 134 17.42 -15.03 10.86
N PHE A 135 16.87 -13.82 10.77
CA PHE A 135 15.70 -13.44 11.54
C PHE A 135 14.43 -14.22 11.10
N LEU A 136 14.26 -14.43 9.81
CA LEU A 136 13.11 -15.13 9.23
C LEU A 136 13.18 -16.66 9.40
N ASP A 137 14.37 -17.22 9.65
CA ASP A 137 14.56 -18.66 9.94
C ASP A 137 14.01 -19.06 11.33
N ARG A 138 13.54 -18.11 12.13
CA ARG A 138 13.01 -18.38 13.47
C ARG A 138 11.68 -19.14 13.43
N PRO A 139 11.41 -20.05 14.39
CA PRO A 139 10.20 -20.86 14.42
C PRO A 139 8.88 -20.08 14.39
N GLU A 140 8.86 -18.85 14.92
CA GLU A 140 7.69 -17.97 14.91
C GLU A 140 7.17 -17.67 13.49
N PHE A 141 8.05 -17.73 12.49
CA PHE A 141 7.73 -17.51 11.08
C PHE A 141 7.32 -18.77 10.33
N GLY A 142 7.47 -19.98 10.89
CA GLY A 142 7.28 -21.24 10.15
C GLY A 142 5.90 -21.39 9.50
N LYS A 143 4.85 -20.80 10.10
CA LYS A 143 3.50 -20.77 9.50
C LYS A 143 3.40 -19.95 8.20
N CYS A 144 4.40 -19.11 7.91
CA CYS A 144 4.42 -18.28 6.72
C CYS A 144 5.04 -18.99 5.51
N ASP A 145 5.74 -20.11 5.73
CA ASP A 145 6.41 -20.87 4.67
C ASP A 145 5.42 -21.53 3.68
N ASP A 146 4.16 -21.67 4.10
CA ASP A 146 3.06 -22.18 3.26
C ASP A 146 2.63 -21.18 2.15
N PHE A 147 3.11 -19.94 2.17
CA PHE A 147 2.74 -18.91 1.19
C PHE A 147 3.79 -18.74 0.09
N ALA A 148 3.45 -19.22 -1.12
CA ALA A 148 4.27 -18.99 -2.32
C ALA A 148 4.13 -17.56 -2.91
N ASP A 149 2.97 -16.93 -2.71
CA ASP A 149 2.70 -15.56 -3.16
C ASP A 149 3.41 -14.54 -2.25
N SER A 150 4.24 -13.68 -2.84
CA SER A 150 5.04 -12.68 -2.14
C SER A 150 4.20 -11.80 -1.22
N TYR A 151 3.01 -11.37 -1.64
CA TYR A 151 2.19 -10.48 -0.83
C TYR A 151 1.69 -11.18 0.44
N LYS A 152 1.15 -12.41 0.30
CA LYS A 152 0.70 -13.22 1.44
C LYS A 152 1.85 -13.58 2.36
N LEU A 153 3.00 -13.97 1.81
CA LEU A 153 4.21 -14.31 2.57
C LEU A 153 4.66 -13.15 3.45
N TRP A 154 4.86 -11.97 2.86
CA TRP A 154 5.35 -10.81 3.59
C TRP A 154 4.31 -10.22 4.54
N THR A 155 3.02 -10.28 4.20
CA THR A 155 1.94 -9.92 5.12
C THR A 155 1.89 -10.85 6.34
N CYS A 156 2.10 -12.16 6.14
CA CYS A 156 2.22 -13.12 7.24
C CYS A 156 3.41 -12.79 8.15
N ARG A 157 4.58 -12.51 7.56
CA ARG A 157 5.80 -12.12 8.28
C ARG A 157 5.61 -10.82 9.07
N GLU A 158 4.99 -9.80 8.49
CA GLU A 158 4.61 -8.58 9.22
C GLU A 158 3.67 -8.88 10.38
N GLY A 159 2.66 -9.73 10.18
CA GLY A 159 1.76 -10.15 11.24
C GLY A 159 2.47 -10.87 12.40
N VAL A 160 3.49 -11.67 12.09
CA VAL A 160 4.37 -12.29 13.10
C VAL A 160 5.21 -11.25 13.82
N TRP A 161 5.81 -10.29 13.10
CA TRP A 161 6.56 -9.19 13.69
C TRP A 161 5.71 -8.41 14.71
N GLU A 162 4.54 -7.92 14.28
CA GLU A 162 3.64 -7.13 15.13
C GLU A 162 3.16 -7.95 16.34
N LYS A 163 2.86 -9.24 16.13
CA LYS A 163 2.33 -10.09 17.19
C LYS A 163 3.39 -10.55 18.18
N SER A 164 4.63 -10.80 17.77
CA SER A 164 5.60 -11.55 18.58
C SER A 164 6.86 -10.77 18.93
N PHE A 165 7.29 -9.81 18.11
CA PHE A 165 8.62 -9.19 18.24
C PHE A 165 8.57 -7.71 18.57
N ARG A 166 7.67 -6.93 17.94
CA ARG A 166 7.63 -5.48 18.09
C ARG A 166 7.52 -5.04 19.56
N GLY A 167 8.50 -4.26 20.02
CA GLY A 167 8.56 -3.74 21.39
C GLY A 167 8.82 -4.80 22.47
N ARG A 168 9.29 -6.00 22.11
CA ARG A 168 9.50 -7.12 23.04
C ARG A 168 10.93 -7.64 23.02
N SER A 169 11.27 -8.41 24.04
CA SER A 169 12.51 -9.16 24.10
C SER A 169 12.25 -10.62 23.78
N VAL A 170 12.90 -11.15 22.74
CA VAL A 170 12.75 -12.54 22.29
C VAL A 170 14.13 -13.16 22.12
N GLY A 171 14.39 -14.28 22.79
CA GLY A 171 15.69 -14.95 22.74
C GLY A 171 16.87 -14.10 23.24
N GLY A 172 16.63 -13.20 24.20
CA GLY A 172 17.66 -12.30 24.73
C GLY A 172 17.89 -11.01 23.93
N THR A 173 17.28 -10.87 22.75
CA THR A 173 17.36 -9.65 21.92
C THR A 173 16.15 -8.76 22.16
N ALA A 174 16.38 -7.48 22.48
CA ALA A 174 15.33 -6.47 22.58
C ALA A 174 15.03 -5.85 21.21
N PHE A 175 13.76 -5.89 20.79
CA PHE A 175 13.31 -5.34 19.52
C PHE A 175 12.60 -3.99 19.72
N PRO A 176 12.83 -3.00 18.82
CA PRO A 176 12.18 -1.69 18.93
C PRO A 176 10.65 -1.80 18.80
N ASP A 177 9.93 -0.90 19.47
CA ASP A 177 8.50 -0.67 19.18
C ASP A 177 8.37 0.16 17.90
N ASN A 178 8.63 -0.48 16.76
CA ASN A 178 8.59 0.14 15.44
C ASN A 178 8.13 -0.87 14.38
N ARG A 179 7.77 -0.36 13.20
CA ARG A 179 7.30 -1.17 12.06
C ARG A 179 8.40 -2.09 11.53
N PHE A 180 8.03 -3.27 11.06
CA PHE A 180 8.97 -4.27 10.52
C PHE A 180 9.86 -3.67 9.43
N SER A 181 9.23 -2.96 8.48
CA SER A 181 9.92 -2.26 7.39
C SER A 181 10.98 -1.28 7.88
N ALA A 182 10.74 -0.60 9.00
CA ALA A 182 11.65 0.40 9.54
C ALA A 182 12.83 -0.24 10.27
N VAL A 183 12.62 -1.38 10.91
CA VAL A 183 13.64 -2.07 11.69
C VAL A 183 14.61 -2.85 10.78
N PHE A 184 14.09 -3.57 9.78
CA PHE A 184 14.92 -4.51 8.99
C PHE A 184 15.28 -4.02 7.59
N PHE A 185 14.50 -3.11 7.01
CA PHE A 185 14.62 -2.77 5.58
C PHE A 185 15.15 -1.37 5.32
N GLN A 186 15.57 -0.64 6.36
CA GLN A 186 15.97 0.77 6.25
C GLN A 186 17.29 1.06 6.97
N PRO A 187 18.41 0.40 6.60
CA PRO A 187 19.62 0.36 7.42
C PRO A 187 20.37 1.70 7.55
N PHE A 188 20.24 2.62 6.58
CA PHE A 188 20.92 3.92 6.65
C PHE A 188 20.01 5.07 7.05
N TYR A 189 18.71 4.96 6.74
CA TYR A 189 17.77 6.05 6.96
C TYR A 189 16.36 5.53 7.25
N ALA A 190 15.98 5.57 8.53
CA ALA A 190 14.64 5.19 8.96
C ALA A 190 13.55 6.07 8.31
N GLY A 191 12.47 5.44 7.89
CA GLY A 191 11.28 6.06 7.30
C GLY A 191 11.36 6.42 5.82
N GLN A 192 12.38 5.97 5.07
CA GLN A 192 12.57 6.41 3.68
C GLN A 192 11.85 5.57 2.62
N THR A 193 11.48 6.30 1.58
CA THR A 193 10.72 5.91 0.41
C THR A 193 11.37 6.54 -0.83
N PHE A 194 11.32 5.86 -1.98
CA PHE A 194 12.13 6.21 -3.16
C PHE A 194 11.29 6.39 -4.41
N GLY A 195 11.86 7.15 -5.36
CA GLY A 195 11.22 7.47 -6.62
C GLY A 195 10.00 8.39 -6.47
N LEU A 196 9.34 8.68 -7.60
CA LEU A 196 8.16 9.54 -7.62
C LEU A 196 7.02 8.97 -6.78
N GLY A 197 6.90 7.63 -6.76
CA GLY A 197 5.90 6.90 -5.98
C GLY A 197 6.22 6.77 -4.50
N GLN A 198 7.39 7.14 -4.01
CA GLN A 198 7.73 6.94 -2.58
C GLN A 198 7.51 5.48 -2.12
N VAL A 199 8.05 4.50 -2.84
CA VAL A 199 7.94 3.07 -2.48
C VAL A 199 9.06 2.69 -1.50
N ASN A 200 8.76 1.87 -0.48
CA ASN A 200 9.77 1.31 0.43
C ASN A 200 10.13 -0.16 0.07
N PRO A 201 11.28 -0.68 0.52
CA PRO A 201 11.74 -2.01 0.12
C PRO A 201 10.80 -3.17 0.47
N LEU A 202 10.16 -3.14 1.64
CA LEU A 202 9.23 -4.20 2.05
C LEU A 202 8.00 -4.21 1.15
N THR A 203 7.44 -3.04 0.82
CA THR A 203 6.34 -2.93 -0.14
C THR A 203 6.73 -3.46 -1.52
N ALA A 204 7.96 -3.22 -1.98
CA ALA A 204 8.44 -3.78 -3.24
C ALA A 204 8.54 -5.31 -3.19
N LEU A 205 9.07 -5.87 -2.10
CA LEU A 205 9.12 -7.32 -1.88
C LEU A 205 7.72 -7.95 -1.86
N MET A 206 6.76 -7.32 -1.18
CA MET A 206 5.36 -7.76 -1.13
C MET A 206 4.72 -7.81 -2.53
N LEU A 207 4.99 -6.81 -3.36
CA LEU A 207 4.35 -6.64 -4.67
C LEU A 207 5.14 -7.30 -5.81
N SER A 208 6.28 -7.91 -5.51
CA SER A 208 7.22 -8.37 -6.51
C SER A 208 6.62 -9.40 -7.49
N ASP A 209 5.79 -10.32 -7.01
CA ASP A 209 5.11 -11.28 -7.89
C ASP A 209 4.13 -10.62 -8.86
N MET A 210 3.40 -9.59 -8.42
CA MET A 210 2.50 -8.85 -9.29
C MET A 210 3.30 -8.06 -10.33
N VAL A 211 4.38 -7.40 -9.91
CA VAL A 211 5.22 -6.61 -10.81
C VAL A 211 5.96 -7.48 -11.82
N ALA A 212 6.46 -8.64 -11.40
CA ALA A 212 7.09 -9.60 -12.31
C ALA A 212 6.12 -10.09 -13.39
N ARG A 213 4.86 -10.39 -13.01
CA ARG A 213 3.83 -10.82 -13.96
C ARG A 213 3.40 -9.72 -14.92
N ASN A 214 3.17 -8.51 -14.42
CA ASN A 214 2.57 -7.43 -15.21
C ASN A 214 3.60 -6.63 -16.02
N SER A 215 4.84 -6.50 -15.52
CA SER A 215 5.88 -5.66 -16.15
C SER A 215 7.10 -6.46 -16.63
N GLY A 216 7.18 -7.77 -16.36
CA GLY A 216 8.29 -8.61 -16.77
C GLY A 216 9.60 -8.37 -16.02
N TYR A 217 9.59 -7.56 -14.96
CA TYR A 217 10.78 -7.33 -14.13
C TYR A 217 11.14 -8.58 -13.30
N PRO A 218 12.42 -8.80 -12.96
CA PRO A 218 12.81 -9.92 -12.12
C PRO A 218 12.11 -9.87 -10.74
N LYS A 219 11.71 -11.04 -10.23
CA LYS A 219 11.26 -11.18 -8.85
C LYS A 219 12.39 -10.78 -7.90
N LEU A 220 12.03 -10.02 -6.88
CA LEU A 220 12.93 -9.52 -5.85
C LEU A 220 13.17 -10.57 -4.77
N ASP A 221 14.34 -10.46 -4.15
CA ASP A 221 14.85 -11.38 -3.14
C ASP A 221 15.38 -10.53 -1.98
N GLU A 222 14.92 -10.79 -0.77
CA GLU A 222 15.33 -10.10 0.45
C GLU A 222 16.84 -10.21 0.73
N ASN A 223 17.51 -11.24 0.20
CA ASN A 223 18.94 -11.42 0.34
C ASN A 223 19.74 -10.56 -0.64
N LYS A 224 19.08 -9.90 -1.58
CA LYS A 224 19.69 -9.03 -2.60
C LYS A 224 19.27 -7.59 -2.41
N ALA A 225 19.61 -7.03 -1.25
CA ALA A 225 19.19 -5.70 -0.85
C ALA A 225 19.47 -4.62 -1.93
N ALA A 226 20.63 -4.68 -2.59
CA ALA A 226 20.98 -3.77 -3.68
C ALA A 226 19.98 -3.83 -4.85
N ALA A 227 19.54 -5.02 -5.25
CA ALA A 227 18.56 -5.20 -6.32
C ALA A 227 17.17 -4.67 -5.93
N VAL A 228 16.79 -4.82 -4.66
CA VAL A 228 15.52 -4.25 -4.15
C VAL A 228 15.56 -2.72 -4.18
N TYR A 229 16.69 -2.12 -3.80
CA TYR A 229 16.84 -0.66 -3.86
C TYR A 229 16.91 -0.12 -5.28
N ASP A 230 17.63 -0.80 -6.18
CA ASP A 230 17.62 -0.49 -7.61
C ASP A 230 16.18 -0.45 -8.15
N ALA A 231 15.37 -1.46 -7.81
CA ALA A 231 13.99 -1.56 -8.27
C ALA A 231 13.07 -0.41 -7.80
N ILE A 232 13.30 0.16 -6.62
CA ILE A 232 12.47 1.27 -6.11
C ILE A 232 13.05 2.66 -6.42
N MET A 233 14.34 2.73 -6.78
CA MET A 233 15.01 3.97 -7.18
C MET A 233 14.92 4.24 -8.69
N ASP A 234 14.87 3.19 -9.51
CA ASP A 234 14.65 3.32 -10.95
C ASP A 234 13.25 3.93 -11.21
N PRO A 235 13.14 5.04 -11.98
CA PRO A 235 11.86 5.73 -12.18
C PRO A 235 10.77 4.86 -12.80
N ASP A 236 11.12 3.97 -13.73
CA ASP A 236 10.14 3.17 -14.49
C ASP A 236 9.67 1.97 -13.65
N LYS A 237 10.62 1.28 -13.00
CA LYS A 237 10.28 0.21 -12.04
C LYS A 237 9.47 0.75 -10.86
N SER A 238 9.81 1.93 -10.35
CA SER A 238 9.10 2.57 -9.22
C SER A 238 7.62 2.86 -9.55
N LEU A 239 7.32 3.30 -10.78
CA LEU A 239 5.93 3.48 -11.25
C LEU A 239 5.16 2.15 -11.27
N ALA A 240 5.81 1.05 -11.69
CA ALA A 240 5.20 -0.27 -11.68
C ALA A 240 4.84 -0.75 -10.27
N TYR A 241 5.75 -0.60 -9.30
CA TYR A 241 5.48 -0.92 -7.89
C TYR A 241 4.39 -0.04 -7.28
N MET A 242 4.34 1.23 -7.68
CA MET A 242 3.28 2.14 -7.27
C MET A 242 1.90 1.69 -7.78
N ALA A 243 1.80 1.38 -9.07
CA ALA A 243 0.56 0.87 -9.67
C ALA A 243 0.13 -0.47 -9.04
N ALA A 244 1.07 -1.37 -8.79
CA ALA A 244 0.84 -2.63 -8.09
C ALA A 244 0.25 -2.42 -6.69
N ASN A 245 0.76 -1.44 -5.93
CA ASN A 245 0.26 -1.14 -4.58
C ASN A 245 -1.20 -0.63 -4.59
N ILE A 246 -1.50 0.25 -5.54
CA ILE A 246 -2.87 0.77 -5.75
C ILE A 246 -3.81 -0.36 -6.15
N ARG A 247 -3.44 -1.17 -7.16
CA ARG A 247 -4.20 -2.35 -7.60
C ARG A 247 -4.48 -3.28 -6.43
N ARG A 248 -3.45 -3.58 -5.64
CA ARG A 248 -3.57 -4.43 -4.45
C ARG A 248 -4.56 -3.87 -3.43
N SER A 249 -4.52 -2.56 -3.18
CA SER A 249 -5.46 -1.90 -2.27
C SER A 249 -6.92 -2.05 -2.75
N ILE A 250 -7.16 -1.91 -4.06
CA ILE A 250 -8.48 -2.14 -4.66
C ILE A 250 -8.90 -3.60 -4.50
N ASP A 251 -8.00 -4.55 -4.75
CA ASP A 251 -8.28 -5.99 -4.62
C ASP A 251 -8.59 -6.42 -3.18
N ASP A 252 -7.84 -5.90 -2.22
CA ASP A 252 -8.08 -6.19 -0.80
C ASP A 252 -9.46 -5.71 -0.36
N TYR A 253 -9.83 -4.48 -0.70
CA TYR A 253 -11.14 -3.95 -0.35
C TYR A 253 -12.28 -4.72 -1.04
N LYS A 254 -12.08 -5.10 -2.30
CA LYS A 254 -13.05 -5.88 -3.06
C LYS A 254 -13.25 -7.27 -2.46
N SER A 255 -12.17 -7.95 -2.11
CA SER A 255 -12.20 -9.34 -1.64
C SER A 255 -12.49 -9.51 -0.14
N ILE A 256 -12.06 -8.56 0.69
CA ILE A 256 -12.18 -8.65 2.16
C ILE A 256 -13.38 -7.86 2.67
N ALA A 257 -13.61 -6.66 2.14
CA ALA A 257 -14.69 -5.78 2.59
C ALA A 257 -15.93 -5.80 1.69
N GLY A 258 -15.89 -6.51 0.56
CA GLY A 258 -16.97 -6.50 -0.43
C GLY A 258 -17.18 -5.11 -1.07
N MET A 259 -16.14 -4.27 -1.09
CA MET A 259 -16.22 -2.89 -1.55
C MET A 259 -15.29 -2.63 -2.72
N ASP A 260 -15.84 -2.07 -3.78
CA ASP A 260 -15.06 -1.66 -4.92
C ASP A 260 -14.72 -0.17 -4.83
N ILE A 261 -13.46 0.10 -4.50
CA ILE A 261 -12.88 1.45 -4.35
C ILE A 261 -12.23 1.96 -5.64
N SER A 262 -12.34 1.24 -6.77
CA SER A 262 -11.74 1.62 -8.06
C SER A 262 -12.32 2.90 -8.67
N ARG A 263 -13.38 3.46 -8.07
CA ARG A 263 -13.93 4.77 -8.46
C ARG A 263 -13.61 5.88 -7.46
N ASN A 264 -12.90 5.65 -6.36
CA ASN A 264 -12.59 6.71 -5.40
C ASN A 264 -11.06 6.85 -5.23
N PRO A 265 -10.42 7.76 -5.99
CA PRO A 265 -8.98 7.96 -5.90
C PRO A 265 -8.51 8.51 -4.56
N GLY A 266 -9.36 9.25 -3.83
CA GLY A 266 -9.06 9.66 -2.47
C GLY A 266 -8.85 8.48 -1.52
N ILE A 267 -9.72 7.46 -1.58
CA ILE A 267 -9.54 6.25 -0.76
C ILE A 267 -8.26 5.51 -1.12
N THR A 268 -7.97 5.34 -2.41
CA THR A 268 -6.69 4.71 -2.81
C THR A 268 -5.48 5.53 -2.40
N ALA A 269 -5.54 6.87 -2.45
CA ALA A 269 -4.44 7.74 -1.99
C ALA A 269 -4.25 7.65 -0.48
N THR A 270 -5.34 7.56 0.29
CA THR A 270 -5.28 7.27 1.73
C THR A 270 -4.57 5.95 2.02
N LEU A 271 -4.93 4.89 1.30
CA LEU A 271 -4.33 3.56 1.48
C LEU A 271 -2.88 3.52 1.00
N TYR A 272 -2.56 4.21 -0.09
CA TYR A 272 -1.21 4.33 -0.59
C TYR A 272 -0.27 4.95 0.45
N ASN A 273 -0.73 6.02 1.11
CA ASN A 273 0.05 6.69 2.14
C ASN A 273 0.16 5.86 3.44
N THR A 274 -0.96 5.28 3.88
CA THR A 274 -1.05 4.68 5.22
C THR A 274 -0.66 3.21 5.27
N GLY A 275 -0.69 2.53 4.12
CA GLY A 275 -0.45 1.09 3.99
C GLY A 275 -1.51 0.24 4.71
N GLY A 276 -1.24 -1.07 4.78
CA GLY A 276 -2.07 -2.03 5.53
C GLY A 276 -3.47 -2.24 4.94
N SER A 277 -3.61 -2.21 3.62
CA SER A 277 -4.89 -2.34 2.91
C SER A 277 -5.72 -3.52 3.39
N ALA A 278 -5.14 -4.72 3.50
CA ALA A 278 -5.85 -5.91 3.96
C ALA A 278 -6.39 -5.79 5.40
N GLN A 279 -5.56 -5.26 6.33
CA GLN A 279 -5.96 -5.08 7.73
C GLN A 279 -7.10 -4.03 7.85
N ARG A 280 -7.00 -2.94 7.08
CA ARG A 280 -8.02 -1.89 7.04
C ARG A 280 -9.31 -2.37 6.39
N ALA A 281 -9.23 -3.17 5.33
CA ALA A 281 -10.39 -3.79 4.71
C ALA A 281 -11.09 -4.75 5.69
N ALA A 282 -10.34 -5.56 6.44
CA ALA A 282 -10.92 -6.44 7.47
C ALA A 282 -11.59 -5.64 8.60
N ALA A 283 -10.96 -4.56 9.07
CA ALA A 283 -11.56 -3.67 10.07
C ALA A 283 -12.83 -2.99 9.55
N LEU A 284 -12.85 -2.59 8.27
CA LEU A 284 -14.02 -2.02 7.62
C LEU A 284 -15.16 -3.05 7.49
N ALA A 285 -14.84 -4.28 7.08
CA ALA A 285 -15.82 -5.36 7.00
C ALA A 285 -16.49 -5.62 8.37
N ALA A 286 -15.70 -5.57 9.45
CA ALA A 286 -16.21 -5.74 10.81
C ALA A 286 -17.06 -4.55 11.30
N ARG A 287 -16.68 -3.32 10.95
CA ARG A 287 -17.39 -2.11 11.40
C ARG A 287 -18.63 -1.77 10.56
N GLY A 288 -18.65 -2.14 9.27
CA GLY A 288 -19.64 -1.72 8.28
C GLY A 288 -19.45 -0.29 7.75
N GLY A 289 -20.34 0.16 6.87
CA GLY A 289 -20.30 1.52 6.28
C GLY A 289 -19.31 1.67 5.11
N LEU A 290 -19.04 2.91 4.70
CA LEU A 290 -18.09 3.21 3.61
C LEU A 290 -16.71 3.58 4.16
N PRO A 291 -15.62 3.31 3.44
CA PRO A 291 -14.30 3.78 3.85
C PRO A 291 -14.23 5.30 3.85
N GLU A 292 -13.39 5.82 4.74
CA GLU A 292 -13.17 7.24 4.94
C GLU A 292 -11.75 7.61 4.52
N GLU A 293 -11.62 8.73 3.83
CA GLU A 293 -10.33 9.30 3.47
C GLU A 293 -9.62 9.93 4.68
N ASN A 294 -8.29 9.81 4.69
CA ASN A 294 -7.45 10.69 5.50
C ASN A 294 -7.22 12.02 4.77
N TYR A 295 -6.43 12.91 5.38
CA TYR A 295 -6.12 14.23 4.81
C TYR A 295 -5.49 14.18 3.40
N TYR A 296 -4.73 13.14 3.05
CA TYR A 296 -4.23 12.95 1.68
C TYR A 296 -5.36 12.67 0.70
N GLY A 297 -6.18 11.65 1.02
CA GLY A 297 -7.29 11.26 0.16
C GLY A 297 -8.33 12.37 0.02
N TRP A 298 -8.52 13.15 1.09
CA TRP A 298 -9.42 14.29 1.09
C TRP A 298 -9.00 15.35 0.08
N LEU A 299 -7.71 15.71 0.05
CA LEU A 299 -7.17 16.65 -0.93
C LEU A 299 -7.36 16.13 -2.36
N VAL A 300 -7.07 14.85 -2.60
CA VAL A 300 -7.17 14.25 -3.94
C VAL A 300 -8.61 14.32 -4.46
N ASN A 301 -9.59 14.03 -3.62
CA ASN A 301 -10.99 14.11 -3.97
C ASN A 301 -11.47 15.56 -4.13
N ASP A 302 -11.00 16.49 -3.28
CA ASP A 302 -11.30 17.93 -3.40
C ASP A 302 -10.79 18.51 -4.73
N LYS A 303 -9.60 18.09 -5.15
CA LYS A 303 -8.95 18.53 -6.39
C LYS A 303 -9.22 17.64 -7.60
N LEU A 304 -10.16 16.70 -7.50
CA LEU A 304 -10.31 15.62 -8.47
C LEU A 304 -10.53 16.11 -9.91
N ALA A 305 -11.34 17.15 -10.10
CA ALA A 305 -11.61 17.71 -11.42
C ALA A 305 -10.34 18.31 -12.06
N GLU A 306 -9.53 19.02 -11.27
CA GLU A 306 -8.25 19.59 -11.72
C GLU A 306 -7.25 18.49 -12.04
N LEU A 307 -7.14 17.46 -11.18
CA LEU A 307 -6.23 16.34 -11.40
C LEU A 307 -6.61 15.48 -12.61
N LYS A 308 -7.91 15.28 -12.87
CA LYS A 308 -8.40 14.59 -14.08
C LYS A 308 -8.03 15.35 -15.36
N SER A 309 -7.91 16.69 -15.32
CA SER A 309 -7.50 17.48 -16.49
C SER A 309 -6.06 17.25 -16.95
N LEU A 310 -5.24 16.57 -16.14
CA LEU A 310 -3.86 16.18 -16.47
C LEU A 310 -3.80 14.95 -17.40
N LEU A 311 -4.90 14.20 -17.49
CA LEU A 311 -5.04 12.93 -18.23
C LEU A 311 -5.86 13.16 -19.50
#